data_AF-A0A2V5ZRV0-F1
#
_entry.id   AF-A0A2V5ZRV0-F1
#
_cell.length_a   1.000
_cell.length_b   1.000
_cell.length_c   1.000
_cell.angle_alpha   90.00
_cell.angle_beta   90.00
_cell.angle_gamma   90.00
#
_symmetry.space_group_name_H-M   'P 1'
#
loop_
_entity.id
_entity.type
_entity.pdbx_description
1 polymer ?
#
loop_
_entity_poly.entity_id
_entity_poly.type
_entity_poly.pdbx_seq_one_letter_code
_entity_poly.pdbx_strand_id
1 'polypeptide(L)'
;MIGAEPAHLPADQMAKAIRSDAISIPTPGELFAALEKPGKPNWVGQMRGPVGTNYKNRAQIALNLGGLIADGFIAVEAKDSQQVKNIGTDIIKLAKALGVSENVLSRGNSINEFAENNEWDALQEELEATQNEVKASMQTHRDQDLVILVSVGGWIRGTQAVSSAVMQNYDERAAK
;
A
#
# COMPACT_ATOMS: atom_id res chain seq x y z
N MET A 1 -17.73 16.46 48.09
CA MET A 1 -18.10 16.41 46.66
C MET A 1 -17.73 15.03 46.16
N ILE A 2 -18.72 14.20 45.83
CA ILE A 2 -18.52 12.83 45.34
C ILE A 2 -18.29 12.94 43.83
N GLY A 3 -17.12 12.53 43.36
CA GLY A 3 -16.78 12.50 41.94
C GLY A 3 -17.61 11.45 41.22
N ALA A 4 -18.28 11.85 40.13
CA ALA A 4 -19.08 10.95 39.32
C ALA A 4 -18.19 9.88 38.67
N GLU A 5 -18.59 8.62 38.79
CA GLU A 5 -18.05 7.51 37.99
C GLU A 5 -18.19 7.80 36.49
N PRO A 6 -17.22 7.39 35.65
CA PRO A 6 -17.33 7.54 34.21
C PRO A 6 -18.54 6.74 33.70
N ALA A 7 -19.47 7.43 33.04
CA ALA A 7 -20.67 6.80 32.51
C ALA A 7 -20.31 5.68 31.52
N HIS A 8 -20.56 4.43 31.91
CA HIS A 8 -20.47 3.30 30.99
C HIS A 8 -21.56 3.42 29.92
N LEU A 9 -21.18 3.22 28.67
CA LEU A 9 -22.11 3.27 27.54
C LEU A 9 -23.19 2.19 27.72
N PRO A 10 -24.48 2.53 27.54
CA PRO A 10 -25.57 1.58 27.69
C PRO A 10 -25.51 0.49 26.60
N ALA A 11 -26.04 -0.70 26.91
CA ALA A 11 -25.85 -1.91 26.11
C ALA A 11 -26.35 -1.80 24.66
N ASP A 12 -27.36 -0.96 24.42
CA ASP A 12 -27.89 -0.63 23.10
C ASP A 12 -26.93 0.23 22.25
N GLN A 13 -26.16 1.12 22.90
CA GLN A 13 -25.11 1.91 22.26
C GLN A 13 -23.85 1.06 22.02
N MET A 14 -23.54 0.11 22.90
CA MET A 14 -22.50 -0.88 22.63
C MET A 14 -22.87 -1.84 21.49
N ALA A 15 -24.17 -2.15 21.31
CA ALA A 15 -24.64 -2.95 20.18
C ALA A 15 -24.61 -2.18 18.84
N LYS A 16 -24.74 -0.84 18.89
CA LYS A 16 -24.52 0.06 17.74
C LYS A 16 -23.06 0.43 17.51
N ALA A 17 -22.19 0.21 18.49
CA ALA A 17 -20.77 0.22 18.25
C ALA A 17 -20.48 -0.94 17.31
N ILE A 18 -20.40 -0.63 16.02
CA ILE A 18 -19.89 -1.54 15.01
C ILE A 18 -18.52 -1.97 15.54
N ARG A 19 -18.43 -3.18 16.10
CA ARG A 19 -17.14 -3.87 16.16
C ARG A 19 -16.75 -4.01 14.72
N SER A 20 -15.91 -3.11 14.27
CA SER A 20 -15.36 -3.09 12.94
C SER A 20 -14.31 -4.22 12.87
N ASP A 21 -14.75 -5.45 13.12
CA ASP A 21 -13.94 -6.67 12.99
C ASP A 21 -13.69 -7.00 11.51
N ALA A 22 -14.19 -6.13 10.61
CA ALA A 22 -13.86 -6.07 9.19
C ALA A 22 -13.43 -4.66 8.77
N ILE A 23 -12.58 -3.97 9.56
CA ILE A 23 -11.69 -2.98 8.93
C ILE A 23 -10.76 -3.79 8.03
N SER A 24 -11.19 -4.03 6.80
CA SER A 24 -10.25 -4.36 5.73
C SER A 24 -9.23 -3.25 5.74
N ILE A 25 -7.95 -3.61 5.77
CA ILE A 25 -6.87 -2.64 5.60
C ILE A 25 -6.83 -2.35 4.11
N PRO A 26 -7.28 -1.18 3.60
CA PRO A 26 -7.26 -0.94 2.17
C PRO A 26 -5.87 -1.13 1.58
N THR A 27 -5.86 -1.57 0.32
CA THR A 27 -4.64 -1.56 -0.50
C THR A 27 -4.17 -0.12 -0.69
N PRO A 28 -2.88 0.11 -0.98
CA PRO A 28 -2.41 1.43 -1.36
C PRO A 28 -3.20 2.03 -2.53
N GLY A 29 -3.63 1.23 -3.50
CA GLY A 29 -4.49 1.67 -4.61
C GLY A 29 -5.85 2.20 -4.14
N GLU A 30 -6.55 1.46 -3.27
CA GLU A 30 -7.82 1.91 -2.68
C GLU A 30 -7.66 3.19 -1.87
N LEU A 31 -6.56 3.30 -1.12
CA LEU A 31 -6.22 4.53 -0.39
C LEU A 31 -6.01 5.69 -1.36
N PHE A 32 -5.25 5.51 -2.44
CA PHE A 32 -4.99 6.57 -3.42
C PHE A 32 -6.23 7.01 -4.20
N ALA A 33 -7.06 6.06 -4.63
CA ALA A 33 -8.34 6.37 -5.28
C ALA A 33 -9.26 7.21 -4.39
N ALA A 34 -9.27 6.96 -3.07
CA ALA A 34 -10.03 7.76 -2.12
C ALA A 34 -9.53 9.21 -2.00
N LEU A 35 -8.24 9.45 -2.30
CA LEU A 35 -7.55 10.72 -2.13
C LEU A 35 -7.54 11.61 -3.36
N GLU A 36 -7.92 11.11 -4.54
CA GLU A 36 -8.09 11.98 -5.69
C GLU A 36 -9.32 12.90 -5.55
N LYS A 37 -10.23 12.59 -4.62
CA LYS A 37 -11.48 13.35 -4.42
C LYS A 37 -11.28 14.83 -4.02
N PRO A 38 -10.29 15.22 -3.19
CA PRO A 38 -10.01 16.63 -2.89
C PRO A 38 -9.08 17.33 -3.89
N GLY A 39 -8.51 16.62 -4.87
CA GLY A 39 -7.60 17.17 -5.89
C GLY A 39 -6.58 16.15 -6.36
N LYS A 40 -6.10 16.27 -7.61
CA LYS A 40 -5.09 15.35 -8.17
C LYS A 40 -3.71 15.60 -7.55
N PRO A 41 -3.12 14.63 -6.82
CA PRO A 41 -1.76 14.77 -6.29
C PRO A 41 -0.73 14.96 -7.41
N ASN A 42 0.36 15.69 -7.14
CA ASN A 42 1.53 15.69 -8.00
C ASN A 42 2.28 14.36 -7.86
N TRP A 43 1.82 13.31 -8.54
CA TRP A 43 2.38 11.96 -8.44
C TRP A 43 3.86 11.89 -8.81
N VAL A 44 4.30 12.68 -9.80
CA VAL A 44 5.71 12.81 -10.17
C VAL A 44 6.55 13.32 -8.99
N GLY A 45 6.04 14.34 -8.27
CA GLY A 45 6.67 14.87 -7.06
C GLY A 45 6.64 13.93 -5.85
N GLN A 46 5.83 12.86 -5.90
CA GLN A 46 5.78 11.83 -4.86
C GLN A 46 6.73 10.66 -5.12
N MET A 47 7.33 10.55 -6.30
CA MET A 47 8.33 9.54 -6.56
C MET A 47 9.58 9.75 -5.69
N ARG A 48 10.17 8.64 -5.24
CA ARG A 48 11.43 8.64 -4.49
C ARG A 48 12.52 7.93 -5.28
N GLY A 49 13.77 8.19 -4.90
CA GLY A 49 14.92 7.45 -5.43
C GLY A 49 14.88 5.96 -5.05
N PRO A 50 15.77 5.14 -5.66
CA PRO A 50 15.82 3.71 -5.41
C PRO A 50 15.95 3.37 -3.92
N VAL A 51 15.19 2.37 -3.48
CA VAL A 51 15.23 1.88 -2.11
C VAL A 51 16.19 0.70 -2.05
N GLY A 52 16.97 0.60 -0.97
CA GLY A 52 17.80 -0.58 -0.76
C GLY A 52 16.95 -1.85 -0.75
N THR A 53 17.47 -2.95 -1.30
CA THR A 53 16.81 -4.27 -1.28
C THR A 53 17.64 -5.34 -0.56
N ASN A 54 18.72 -4.94 0.11
CA ASN A 54 19.60 -5.84 0.85
C ASN A 54 19.28 -5.80 2.35
N TYR A 55 18.21 -6.50 2.74
CA TYR A 55 17.75 -6.58 4.13
C TYR A 55 18.13 -7.93 4.75
N LYS A 56 18.43 -7.93 6.05
CA LYS A 56 18.94 -9.12 6.76
C LYS A 56 17.86 -9.96 7.44
N ASN A 57 16.65 -9.44 7.62
CA ASN A 57 15.57 -10.15 8.29
C ASN A 57 14.24 -10.04 7.51
N ARG A 58 13.40 -11.07 7.65
CA ARG A 58 12.13 -11.20 6.92
C ARG A 58 11.14 -10.09 7.25
N ALA A 59 11.14 -9.59 8.48
CA ALA A 59 10.26 -8.49 8.90
C ALA A 59 10.56 -7.18 8.13
N GLN A 60 11.85 -6.82 7.99
CA GLN A 60 12.28 -5.69 7.19
C GLN A 60 11.96 -5.89 5.71
N ILE A 61 12.16 -7.11 5.19
CA ILE A 61 11.82 -7.41 3.79
C ILE A 61 10.31 -7.22 3.56
N ALA A 62 9.47 -7.76 4.44
CA ALA A 62 8.01 -7.63 4.37
C ALA A 62 7.56 -6.16 4.44
N LEU A 63 8.07 -5.40 5.42
CA LEU A 63 7.75 -3.98 5.57
C LEU A 63 8.14 -3.18 4.31
N ASN A 64 9.33 -3.39 3.77
CA ASN A 64 9.79 -2.67 2.58
C ASN A 64 9.11 -3.14 1.30
N LEU A 65 8.71 -4.40 1.20
CA LEU A 65 7.90 -4.91 0.10
C LEU A 65 6.54 -4.19 0.02
N GLY A 66 5.89 -4.00 1.17
CA GLY A 66 4.68 -3.16 1.25
C GLY A 66 4.89 -1.75 0.71
N GLY A 67 5.99 -1.12 1.12
CA GLY A 67 6.36 0.22 0.65
C GLY A 67 6.64 0.27 -0.86
N LEU A 68 7.32 -0.74 -1.42
CA LEU A 68 7.60 -0.83 -2.86
C LEU A 68 6.33 -1.03 -3.68
N ILE A 69 5.37 -1.83 -3.20
CA ILE A 69 4.06 -1.98 -3.85
C ILE A 69 3.36 -0.61 -3.93
N ALA A 70 3.36 0.15 -2.84
CA ALA A 70 2.81 1.51 -2.84
C ALA A 70 3.57 2.47 -3.78
N ASP A 71 4.91 2.37 -3.86
CA ASP A 71 5.68 3.11 -4.87
C ASP A 71 5.28 2.72 -6.30
N GLY A 72 4.96 1.44 -6.53
CA GLY A 72 4.50 0.93 -7.82
C GLY A 72 3.21 1.64 -8.25
N PHE A 73 2.23 1.74 -7.36
CA PHE A 73 1.00 2.51 -7.63
C PHE A 73 1.31 3.98 -7.92
N ILE A 74 2.20 4.62 -7.17
CA ILE A 74 2.60 6.02 -7.42
C ILE A 74 3.25 6.18 -8.80
N ALA A 75 4.08 5.21 -9.23
CA ALA A 75 4.71 5.23 -10.54
C ALA A 75 3.70 5.04 -11.69
N VAL A 76 2.69 4.19 -11.49
CA VAL A 76 1.56 4.03 -12.42
C VAL A 76 0.77 5.33 -12.56
N GLU A 77 0.42 5.95 -11.44
CA GLU A 77 -0.27 7.25 -11.42
C GLU A 77 0.55 8.38 -12.06
N ALA A 78 1.88 8.35 -11.87
CA ALA A 78 2.81 9.25 -12.52
C ALA A 78 3.03 8.94 -14.01
N LYS A 79 2.51 7.80 -14.51
CA LYS A 79 2.71 7.29 -15.87
C LYS A 79 4.19 7.14 -16.25
N ASP A 80 5.01 6.68 -15.31
CA ASP A 80 6.44 6.46 -15.51
C ASP A 80 6.73 4.96 -15.70
N SER A 81 6.71 4.49 -16.95
CA SER A 81 6.95 3.08 -17.29
C SER A 81 8.31 2.57 -16.82
N GLN A 82 9.34 3.43 -16.81
CA GLN A 82 10.67 2.98 -16.41
C GLN A 82 10.72 2.74 -14.91
N GLN A 83 10.11 3.62 -14.13
CA GLN A 83 9.99 3.44 -12.68
C GLN A 83 9.12 2.26 -12.30
N VAL A 84 8.01 2.04 -13.02
CA VAL A 84 7.17 0.83 -12.82
C VAL A 84 8.01 -0.44 -13.00
N LYS A 85 8.81 -0.54 -14.07
CA LYS A 85 9.69 -1.70 -14.33
C LYS A 85 10.78 -1.88 -13.26
N ASN A 86 11.40 -0.77 -12.84
CA ASN A 86 12.41 -0.79 -11.77
C ASN A 86 11.81 -1.32 -10.46
N ILE A 87 10.63 -0.80 -10.08
CA ILE A 87 9.92 -1.20 -8.87
C ILE A 87 9.44 -2.66 -8.96
N GLY A 88 8.90 -3.09 -10.10
CA GLY A 88 8.50 -4.47 -10.33
C GLY A 88 9.66 -5.45 -10.13
N THR A 89 10.86 -5.10 -10.61
CA THR A 89 12.08 -5.88 -10.39
C THR A 89 12.44 -5.99 -8.91
N ASP A 90 12.35 -4.90 -8.15
CA ASP A 90 12.62 -4.89 -6.71
C ASP A 90 11.55 -5.66 -5.90
N ILE A 91 10.28 -5.58 -6.29
CA ILE A 91 9.18 -6.37 -5.72
C ILE A 91 9.47 -7.86 -5.86
N ILE A 92 9.82 -8.33 -7.06
CA ILE A 92 10.18 -9.74 -7.32
C ILE A 92 11.36 -10.16 -6.43
N LYS A 93 12.37 -9.31 -6.31
CA LYS A 93 13.56 -9.59 -5.49
C LYS A 93 13.21 -9.79 -4.02
N LEU A 94 12.40 -8.89 -3.45
CA LEU A 94 11.98 -9.02 -2.04
C LEU A 94 11.01 -10.19 -1.83
N ALA A 95 10.08 -10.44 -2.76
CA ALA A 95 9.15 -11.57 -2.69
C ALA A 95 9.89 -12.91 -2.68
N LYS A 96 10.89 -13.08 -3.57
CA LYS A 96 11.78 -14.26 -3.56
C LYS A 96 12.49 -14.44 -2.23
N ALA A 97 13.00 -13.37 -1.63
CA ALA A 97 13.67 -13.42 -0.33
C ALA A 97 12.72 -13.80 0.84
N LEU A 98 11.40 -13.65 0.64
CA LEU A 98 10.38 -14.09 1.59
C LEU A 98 9.91 -15.53 1.37
N GLY A 99 10.36 -16.19 0.30
CA GLY A 99 9.93 -17.53 -0.11
C GLY A 99 8.70 -17.54 -1.01
N VAL A 100 8.28 -16.39 -1.53
CA VAL A 100 7.08 -16.24 -2.36
C VAL A 100 7.51 -16.03 -3.82
N SER A 101 7.62 -17.11 -4.61
CA SER A 101 8.29 -17.02 -5.92
C SER A 101 7.46 -17.44 -7.14
N GLU A 102 6.66 -18.51 -7.08
CA GLU A 102 6.05 -19.07 -8.32
C GLU A 102 5.10 -18.10 -9.00
N ASN A 103 4.09 -17.61 -8.27
CA ASN A 103 3.06 -16.77 -8.86
C ASN A 103 3.52 -15.32 -9.05
N VAL A 104 4.36 -14.79 -8.15
CA VAL A 104 4.85 -13.40 -8.22
C VAL A 104 5.78 -13.16 -9.41
N LEU A 105 6.52 -14.19 -9.85
CA LEU A 105 7.36 -14.10 -11.04
C LEU A 105 6.53 -13.86 -12.31
N SER A 106 5.43 -14.60 -12.48
CA SER A 106 4.54 -14.42 -13.62
C SER A 106 3.98 -12.99 -13.66
N ARG A 107 3.52 -12.50 -12.51
CA ARG A 107 2.96 -11.14 -12.39
C ARG A 107 3.99 -10.06 -12.68
N GLY A 108 5.23 -10.27 -12.24
CA GLY A 108 6.35 -9.39 -12.56
C GLY A 108 6.61 -9.23 -14.06
N ASN A 109 6.41 -10.29 -14.84
CA ASN A 109 6.51 -10.21 -16.29
C ASN A 109 5.34 -9.41 -16.89
N SER A 110 4.11 -9.65 -16.42
CA SER A 110 2.92 -8.89 -16.84
C SER A 110 3.05 -7.40 -16.52
N ILE A 111 3.58 -7.04 -15.34
CA ILE A 111 3.89 -5.63 -14.99
C ILE A 111 4.84 -5.00 -16.01
N ASN A 112 5.89 -5.73 -16.42
CA ASN A 112 6.84 -5.19 -17.40
C ASN A 112 6.19 -5.00 -18.78
N GLU A 113 5.40 -5.99 -19.23
CA GLU A 113 4.68 -5.94 -20.51
C GLU A 113 3.68 -4.77 -20.55
N PHE A 114 2.82 -4.65 -19.54
CA PHE A 114 1.85 -3.57 -19.45
C PHE A 114 2.53 -2.20 -19.36
N ALA A 115 3.69 -2.09 -18.69
CA ALA A 115 4.48 -0.86 -18.65
C ALA A 115 5.10 -0.48 -19.99
N GLU A 116 5.54 -1.45 -20.80
CA GLU A 116 6.04 -1.21 -22.15
C GLU A 116 4.94 -0.73 -23.10
N ASN A 117 3.71 -1.23 -22.91
CA ASN A 117 2.56 -0.88 -23.72
C ASN A 117 1.79 0.36 -23.21
N ASN A 118 2.17 0.93 -22.06
CA ASN A 118 1.47 2.02 -21.38
C ASN A 118 0.02 1.68 -20.98
N GLU A 119 -0.22 0.43 -20.57
CA GLU A 119 -1.52 -0.08 -20.15
C GLU A 119 -1.75 0.18 -18.65
N TRP A 120 -1.99 1.45 -18.31
CA TRP A 120 -2.01 1.93 -16.91
C TRP A 120 -3.09 1.29 -16.03
N ASP A 121 -4.29 1.07 -16.58
CA ASP A 121 -5.37 0.43 -15.82
C ASP A 121 -5.02 -1.04 -15.50
N ALA A 122 -4.46 -1.75 -16.48
CA ALA A 122 -3.98 -3.13 -16.30
C ALA A 122 -2.80 -3.21 -15.32
N LEU A 123 -1.91 -2.21 -15.32
CA LEU A 123 -0.83 -2.11 -14.34
C LEU A 123 -1.35 -1.96 -12.90
N GLN A 124 -2.40 -1.17 -12.71
CA GLN A 124 -3.00 -0.98 -11.40
C GLN A 124 -3.59 -2.30 -10.87
N GLU A 125 -4.33 -3.01 -11.72
CA GLU A 125 -4.90 -4.32 -11.41
C GLU A 125 -3.80 -5.36 -11.14
N GLU A 126 -2.73 -5.39 -11.93
CA GLU A 126 -1.65 -6.37 -11.75
C GLU A 126 -0.83 -6.11 -10.48
N LEU A 127 -0.63 -4.85 -10.08
CA LEU A 127 -0.01 -4.50 -8.80
C LEU A 127 -0.86 -4.95 -7.61
N GLU A 128 -2.18 -4.76 -7.68
CA GLU A 128 -3.11 -5.25 -6.65
C GLU A 128 -3.09 -6.78 -6.57
N ALA A 129 -3.15 -7.45 -7.72
CA ALA A 129 -3.08 -8.90 -7.79
C ALA A 129 -1.73 -9.43 -7.25
N THR A 130 -0.62 -8.72 -7.51
CA THR A 130 0.70 -9.01 -6.94
C THR A 130 0.70 -8.90 -5.42
N GLN A 131 0.10 -7.84 -4.87
CA GLN A 131 -0.02 -7.68 -3.42
C GLN A 131 -0.84 -8.82 -2.79
N ASN A 132 -1.96 -9.18 -3.40
CA ASN A 132 -2.83 -10.24 -2.91
C ASN A 132 -2.16 -11.61 -2.95
N GLU A 133 -1.41 -11.90 -4.01
CA GLU A 133 -0.62 -13.12 -4.15
C GLU A 133 0.45 -13.23 -3.06
N VAL A 134 1.19 -12.14 -2.81
CA VAL A 134 2.20 -12.06 -1.75
C VAL A 134 1.57 -12.37 -0.40
N LYS A 135 0.43 -11.74 -0.08
CA LYS A 135 -0.28 -11.95 1.19
C LYS A 135 -0.79 -13.40 1.31
N ALA A 136 -1.41 -13.94 0.26
CA ALA A 136 -1.96 -15.30 0.26
C ALA A 136 -0.87 -16.38 0.43
N SER A 137 0.27 -16.22 -0.24
CA SER A 137 1.41 -17.13 -0.08
C SER A 137 1.95 -17.08 1.36
N MET A 138 2.12 -15.90 1.94
CA MET A 138 2.57 -15.78 3.34
C MET A 138 1.59 -16.38 4.35
N GLN A 139 0.28 -16.24 4.14
CA GLN A 139 -0.73 -16.88 4.98
C GLN A 139 -0.60 -18.40 4.95
N THR A 140 -0.33 -18.99 3.79
CA THR A 140 -0.11 -20.43 3.61
C THR A 140 1.11 -20.93 4.40
N HIS A 141 2.14 -20.09 4.56
CA HIS A 141 3.33 -20.37 5.37
C HIS A 141 3.18 -20.04 6.87
N ARG A 142 1.98 -19.65 7.33
CA ARG A 142 1.70 -19.17 8.70
C ARG A 142 2.51 -17.92 9.09
N ASP A 143 2.94 -17.12 8.12
CA ASP A 143 3.67 -15.87 8.31
C ASP A 143 2.71 -14.68 8.50
N GLN A 144 1.73 -14.78 9.40
CA GLN A 144 0.69 -13.76 9.58
C GLN A 144 1.29 -12.40 9.99
N ASP A 145 2.35 -12.39 10.80
CA ASP A 145 3.06 -11.17 11.18
C ASP A 145 3.72 -10.47 9.98
N LEU A 146 4.21 -11.23 8.99
CA LEU A 146 4.79 -10.65 7.78
C LEU A 146 3.71 -10.03 6.89
N VAL A 147 2.53 -10.63 6.80
CA VAL A 147 1.38 -10.06 6.07
C VAL A 147 0.98 -8.71 6.66
N ILE A 148 0.97 -8.61 8.00
CA ILE A 148 0.73 -7.34 8.70
C ILE A 148 1.80 -6.32 8.33
N LEU A 149 3.08 -6.71 8.34
CA LEU A 149 4.18 -5.81 7.98
C LEU A 149 4.14 -5.34 6.53
N VAL A 150 3.81 -6.20 5.56
CA VAL A 150 3.56 -5.78 4.17
C VAL A 150 2.45 -4.73 4.12
N SER A 151 1.39 -4.93 4.89
CA SER A 151 0.27 -4.00 4.91
C SER A 151 0.71 -2.66 5.54
N VAL A 152 1.31 -2.69 6.73
CA VAL A 152 1.85 -1.49 7.42
C VAL A 152 2.83 -0.72 6.55
N GLY A 153 3.71 -1.41 5.81
CA GLY A 153 4.67 -0.78 4.91
C GLY A 153 4.01 0.00 3.78
N GLY A 154 2.96 -0.59 3.17
CA GLY A 154 2.15 0.09 2.16
C GLY A 154 1.43 1.31 2.72
N TRP A 155 0.90 1.21 3.94
CA TRP A 155 0.23 2.32 4.63
C TRP A 155 1.16 3.47 4.97
N ILE A 156 2.32 3.19 5.57
CA ILE A 156 3.33 4.22 5.87
C ILE A 156 3.66 5.01 4.61
N ARG A 157 3.90 4.30 3.50
CA ARG A 157 4.25 4.93 2.23
C ARG A 157 3.08 5.69 1.62
N GLY A 158 1.89 5.11 1.68
CA GLY A 158 0.64 5.72 1.24
C GLY A 158 0.40 7.04 1.96
N THR A 159 0.31 7.00 3.30
CA THR A 159 0.15 8.18 4.17
C THR A 159 1.19 9.24 3.89
N GLN A 160 2.47 8.87 3.71
CA GLN A 160 3.52 9.83 3.34
C GLN A 160 3.19 10.56 2.02
N ALA A 161 2.76 9.84 0.97
CA ALA A 161 2.36 10.47 -0.29
C ALA A 161 1.17 11.42 -0.11
N VAL A 162 0.16 10.99 0.64
CA VAL A 162 -1.02 11.82 0.92
C VAL A 162 -0.65 13.09 1.65
N SER A 163 0.08 12.96 2.75
CA SER A 163 0.43 14.10 3.60
C SER A 163 1.27 15.10 2.82
N SER A 164 2.20 14.63 1.98
CA SER A 164 2.96 15.52 1.11
C SER A 164 2.07 16.20 0.06
N ALA A 165 1.10 15.49 -0.54
CA ALA A 165 0.18 16.08 -1.51
C ALA A 165 -0.71 17.16 -0.88
N VAL A 166 -1.24 16.91 0.32
CA VAL A 166 -2.03 17.88 1.08
C VAL A 166 -1.19 19.10 1.46
N MET A 167 0.05 18.91 1.92
CA MET A 167 0.95 20.02 2.25
C MET A 167 1.27 20.91 1.05
N GLN A 168 1.43 20.31 -0.14
CA GLN A 168 1.72 21.05 -1.38
C GLN A 168 0.50 21.81 -1.91
N ASN A 169 -0.70 21.27 -1.70
CA ASN A 169 -1.96 21.83 -2.20
C ASN A 169 -2.81 22.48 -1.09
N TYR A 170 -2.21 22.83 0.05
CA TYR A 170 -2.95 23.44 1.16
C TYR A 170 -3.47 24.83 0.76
N ASP A 171 -4.78 24.94 0.63
CA ASP A 171 -5.51 26.21 0.54
C ASP A 171 -6.39 26.35 1.79
N GLU A 172 -6.15 27.40 2.57
CA GLU A 172 -6.96 27.78 3.75
C GLU A 172 -8.47 27.85 3.46
N ARG A 173 -8.85 28.10 2.20
CA ARG A 173 -10.26 28.20 1.76
C ARG A 173 -10.92 26.85 1.51
N ALA A 174 -10.14 25.81 1.19
CA ALA A 174 -10.64 24.45 0.96
C ALA A 174 -10.87 23.67 2.27
N ALA A 175 -10.38 24.20 3.39
CA ALA A 175 -10.48 23.58 4.72
C ALA A 175 -11.77 23.95 5.50
N LYS A 176 -12.82 24.43 4.82
CA LYS A 176 -14.11 24.83 5.43
C LYS A 176 -15.23 23.85 5.11
#